data_AF-A0A3D1CNL8-F1
#
_entry.id   AF-A0A3D1CNL8-F1
#
_cell.length_a   1.000
_cell.length_b   1.000
_cell.length_c   1.000
_cell.angle_alpha   90.00
_cell.angle_beta   90.00
_cell.angle_gamma   90.00
#
_symmetry.space_group_name_H-M   'P 1'
#
loop_
_entity.id
_entity.type
_entity.pdbx_description
1 polymer ?
#
loop_
_entity_poly.entity_id
_entity_poly.type
_entity_poly.pdbx_seq_one_letter_code
_entity_poly.pdbx_strand_id
1 'polypeptide(L)'
;MKSLSLIRSMLFVALMSFGALAHAQQWYHVELIVFEVLNPSDNEQSPVFTLQDPAPLKVGMANKVIQPAGNKNLTDISQRLRNSAGYRVISHQTWQQAVGSRSRAQAVAIDSDRVQGQVRFHIATYLHASLDLWLQDGVRSVESDSYHTLHQPRLVELRRIRSKQV
;
A
#
# COMPACT_ATOMS: atom_id res chain seq x y z
N MET A 1 -60.98 0.28 -1.84
CA MET A 1 -59.93 -0.77 -1.87
C MET A 1 -58.78 -0.51 -2.86
N LYS A 2 -58.96 0.29 -3.93
CA LYS A 2 -57.93 0.55 -4.96
C LYS A 2 -56.80 1.50 -4.52
N SER A 3 -57.07 2.49 -3.66
CA SER A 3 -56.07 3.46 -3.18
C SER A 3 -55.01 2.85 -2.25
N LEU A 4 -55.38 1.85 -1.45
CA LEU A 4 -54.46 1.16 -0.52
C LEU A 4 -53.42 0.29 -1.26
N SER A 5 -53.81 -0.23 -2.43
CA SER A 5 -52.91 -1.00 -3.32
C SER A 5 -51.90 -0.09 -4.03
N LEU A 6 -52.33 1.10 -4.46
CA LEU A 6 -51.47 2.12 -5.06
C LEU A 6 -50.41 2.63 -4.07
N ILE A 7 -50.79 2.90 -2.82
CA ILE A 7 -49.85 3.35 -1.77
C ILE A 7 -48.81 2.26 -1.46
N ARG A 8 -49.21 0.99 -1.40
CA ARG A 8 -48.28 -0.14 -1.21
C ARG A 8 -47.30 -0.30 -2.36
N SER A 9 -47.76 -0.14 -3.61
CA SER A 9 -46.87 -0.19 -4.78
C SER A 9 -45.87 0.96 -4.79
N MET A 10 -46.30 2.16 -4.43
CA MET A 10 -45.42 3.34 -4.37
C MET A 10 -44.34 3.17 -3.28
N LEU A 11 -44.71 2.58 -2.14
CA LEU A 11 -43.77 2.28 -1.06
C LEU A 11 -42.74 1.22 -1.46
N PHE A 12 -43.15 0.20 -2.23
CA PHE A 12 -42.26 -0.86 -2.72
C PHE A 12 -41.24 -0.35 -3.74
N VAL A 13 -41.68 0.50 -4.67
CA VAL A 13 -40.79 1.13 -5.66
C VAL A 13 -39.78 2.05 -4.96
N ALA A 14 -40.23 2.84 -3.98
CA ALA A 14 -39.37 3.70 -3.19
C ALA A 14 -38.29 2.92 -2.41
N LEU A 15 -38.65 1.76 -1.83
CA LEU A 15 -37.71 0.91 -1.08
C LEU A 15 -36.64 0.28 -1.98
N MET A 16 -36.97 -0.06 -3.23
CA MET A 16 -36.03 -0.66 -4.19
C MET A 16 -34.99 0.35 -4.71
N SER A 17 -35.34 1.64 -4.77
CA SER A 17 -34.41 2.71 -5.17
C SER A 17 -33.32 3.04 -4.13
N PHE A 18 -33.42 2.53 -2.90
CA PHE A 18 -32.45 2.74 -1.82
C PHE A 18 -31.37 1.65 -1.69
N GLY A 19 -31.26 0.75 -2.67
CA GLY A 19 -30.14 -0.20 -2.79
C GLY A 19 -28.82 0.53 -3.09
N ALA A 20 -28.31 1.28 -2.11
CA ALA A 20 -27.02 1.93 -2.20
C ALA A 20 -25.94 0.86 -2.37
N LEU A 21 -25.12 1.03 -3.41
CA LEU A 21 -23.88 0.29 -3.64
C LEU A 21 -22.91 0.57 -2.49
N ALA A 22 -23.07 -0.13 -1.37
CA ALA A 22 -22.16 -0.08 -0.25
C ALA A 22 -20.87 -0.82 -0.62
N HIS A 23 -19.91 -0.12 -1.21
CA HIS A 23 -18.54 -0.61 -1.31
C HIS A 23 -17.91 -0.56 0.08
N ALA A 24 -18.08 -1.65 0.83
CA ALA A 24 -17.55 -1.81 2.17
C ALA A 24 -16.04 -1.58 2.18
N GLN A 25 -15.60 -0.62 2.98
CA GLN A 25 -14.20 -0.41 3.32
C GLN A 25 -13.80 -1.54 4.27
N GLN A 26 -12.83 -2.37 3.87
CA GLN A 26 -12.41 -3.54 4.64
C GLN A 26 -11.09 -3.25 5.34
N TRP A 27 -10.98 -3.63 6.61
CA TRP A 27 -9.75 -3.51 7.37
C TRP A 27 -8.82 -4.68 7.06
N TYR A 28 -7.57 -4.35 6.77
CA TYR A 28 -6.48 -5.30 6.56
C TYR A 28 -5.38 -5.07 7.57
N HIS A 29 -4.82 -6.15 8.07
CA HIS A 29 -3.52 -6.13 8.73
C HIS A 29 -2.44 -6.23 7.65
N VAL A 30 -1.58 -5.22 7.59
CA VAL A 30 -0.49 -5.12 6.63
C VAL A 30 0.83 -5.30 7.36
N GLU A 31 1.66 -6.18 6.81
CA GLU A 31 3.02 -6.43 7.27
C GLU A 31 3.96 -6.38 6.06
N LEU A 32 4.95 -5.50 6.12
CA LEU A 32 5.89 -5.26 5.04
C LEU A 32 7.31 -5.52 5.52
N ILE A 33 8.04 -6.36 4.78
CA ILE A 33 9.48 -6.57 4.95
C ILE A 33 10.16 -6.02 3.69
N VAL A 34 11.06 -5.06 3.86
CA VAL A 34 11.96 -4.60 2.81
C VAL A 34 13.33 -5.21 3.06
N PHE A 35 13.93 -5.79 2.03
CA PHE A 35 15.26 -6.37 2.09
C PHE A 35 15.98 -6.11 0.77
N GLU A 36 17.30 -6.13 0.82
CA GLU A 36 18.17 -6.05 -0.35
C GLU A 36 18.88 -7.39 -0.60
N VAL A 37 19.31 -7.57 -1.85
CA VAL A 37 20.17 -8.68 -2.28
C VAL A 37 21.61 -8.15 -2.29
N LEU A 38 22.53 -8.82 -1.59
CA LEU A 38 23.89 -8.32 -1.38
C LEU A 38 24.82 -8.50 -2.60
N ASN A 39 24.53 -9.49 -3.44
CA ASN A 39 25.31 -9.78 -4.64
C ASN A 39 24.39 -9.84 -5.86
N PRO A 40 23.81 -8.71 -6.30
CA PRO A 40 23.02 -8.69 -7.52
C PRO A 40 23.93 -9.08 -8.69
N SER A 41 23.48 -10.01 -9.53
CA SER A 41 24.25 -10.49 -10.69
C SER A 41 24.16 -9.54 -11.89
N ASP A 42 23.53 -8.37 -11.71
CA ASP A 42 23.14 -7.47 -12.77
C ASP A 42 23.81 -6.10 -12.62
N ASN A 43 24.25 -5.56 -13.74
CA ASN A 43 24.85 -4.23 -13.86
C ASN A 43 23.83 -3.19 -14.36
N GLU A 44 22.53 -3.46 -14.20
CA GLU A 44 21.46 -2.52 -14.53
C GLU A 44 21.66 -1.16 -13.85
N GLN A 45 21.62 -0.12 -14.67
CA GLN A 45 21.75 1.24 -14.19
C GLN A 45 20.43 1.74 -13.62
N SER A 46 20.49 2.39 -12.46
CA SER A 46 19.30 2.93 -11.78
C SER A 46 18.61 4.00 -12.62
N PRO A 47 17.27 4.00 -12.69
CA PRO A 47 16.54 5.02 -13.44
C PRO A 47 16.63 6.39 -12.74
N VAL A 48 16.54 7.46 -13.53
CA VAL A 48 16.31 8.81 -13.02
C VAL A 48 14.82 9.00 -12.76
N PHE A 49 14.47 9.56 -11.60
CA PHE A 49 13.08 9.87 -11.29
C PHE A 49 12.93 11.16 -10.48
N THR A 50 11.74 11.73 -10.56
CA THR A 50 11.33 12.88 -9.74
C THR A 50 10.63 12.37 -8.49
N LEU A 51 10.96 12.96 -7.34
CA LEU A 51 10.27 12.70 -6.09
C LEU A 51 8.77 13.02 -6.24
N GLN A 52 7.92 12.07 -5.85
CA GLN A 52 6.49 12.29 -5.73
C GLN A 52 6.17 13.03 -4.44
N ASP A 53 4.99 13.65 -4.40
CA ASP A 53 4.45 14.22 -3.17
C ASP A 53 4.44 13.19 -2.04
N PRO A 54 4.72 13.62 -0.79
CA PRO A 54 4.76 12.71 0.34
C PRO A 54 3.40 12.04 0.55
N ALA A 55 3.44 10.73 0.85
CA ALA A 55 2.24 9.99 1.16
C ALA A 55 1.50 10.62 2.38
N PRO A 56 0.16 10.71 2.33
CA PRO A 56 -0.62 11.39 3.36
C PRO A 56 -0.70 10.62 4.69
N LEU A 57 -0.45 9.31 4.68
CA LEU A 57 -0.46 8.46 5.87
C LEU A 57 0.95 8.02 6.24
N LYS A 58 1.23 7.86 7.54
CA LYS A 58 2.49 7.29 8.04
C LYS A 58 2.21 6.08 8.92
N VAL A 59 3.09 5.09 8.87
CA VAL A 59 3.06 3.95 9.81
C VAL A 59 3.15 4.49 11.25
N GLY A 60 2.26 4.03 12.13
CA GLY A 60 2.15 4.51 13.51
C GLY A 60 1.09 5.60 13.74
N MET A 61 0.49 6.17 12.70
CA MET A 61 -0.70 7.01 12.86
C MET A 61 -1.91 6.19 13.35
N ALA A 62 -2.79 6.84 14.12
CA ALA A 62 -4.05 6.27 14.58
C ALA A 62 -5.21 7.19 14.16
N ASN A 63 -5.96 6.80 13.13
CA ASN A 63 -7.15 7.50 12.64
C ASN A 63 -8.14 6.52 11.99
N LYS A 64 -9.17 7.03 11.30
CA LYS A 64 -10.23 6.22 10.68
C LYS A 64 -9.76 5.35 9.49
N VAL A 65 -8.54 5.55 9.00
CA VAL A 65 -7.98 4.89 7.80
C VAL A 65 -6.75 4.05 8.13
N ILE A 66 -5.98 4.40 9.16
CA ILE A 66 -4.77 3.68 9.58
C ILE A 66 -4.70 3.56 11.10
N GLN A 67 -4.21 2.41 11.59
CA GLN A 67 -3.91 2.20 13.01
C GLN A 67 -2.58 1.45 13.17
N PRO A 68 -1.84 1.66 14.28
CA PRO A 68 -0.66 0.85 14.59
C PRO A 68 -1.05 -0.62 14.81
N ALA A 69 -0.16 -1.54 14.47
CA ALA A 69 -0.34 -2.96 14.75
C ALA A 69 0.93 -3.55 15.38
N GLY A 70 0.77 -4.27 16.50
CA GLY A 70 1.89 -4.91 17.20
C GLY A 70 2.22 -6.33 16.72
N ASN A 71 1.25 -7.00 16.10
CA ASN A 71 1.36 -8.40 15.70
C ASN A 71 2.28 -8.50 14.47
N LYS A 72 3.30 -9.38 14.49
CA LYS A 72 4.23 -9.63 13.37
C LYS A 72 4.22 -11.11 12.98
N ASN A 73 3.42 -11.45 11.98
CA ASN A 73 3.27 -12.83 11.48
C ASN A 73 4.45 -13.26 10.59
N LEU A 74 5.18 -12.32 10.00
CA LEU A 74 6.32 -12.58 9.12
C LEU A 74 7.66 -12.57 9.88
N THR A 75 7.66 -12.67 11.22
CA THR A 75 8.88 -12.68 12.04
C THR A 75 9.83 -13.81 11.64
N ASP A 76 9.32 -15.02 11.42
CA ASP A 76 10.15 -16.17 11.01
C ASP A 76 10.78 -15.96 9.64
N ILE A 77 10.05 -15.36 8.70
CA ILE A 77 10.56 -15.02 7.36
C ILE A 77 11.65 -13.94 7.47
N SER A 78 11.41 -12.90 8.27
CA SER A 78 12.38 -11.85 8.56
C SER A 78 13.67 -12.43 9.15
N GLN A 79 13.56 -13.35 10.11
CA GLN A 79 14.71 -14.00 10.72
C GLN A 79 15.47 -14.90 9.74
N ARG A 80 14.76 -15.67 8.90
CA ARG A 80 15.38 -16.48 7.85
C ARG A 80 16.14 -15.62 6.83
N LEU A 81 15.59 -14.47 6.44
CA LEU A 81 16.27 -13.51 5.57
C LEU A 81 17.54 -12.97 6.23
N ARG A 82 17.49 -12.59 7.51
CA ARG A 82 18.66 -12.12 8.27
C ARG A 82 19.76 -13.17 8.41
N ASN A 83 19.38 -14.44 8.54
CA ASN A 83 20.31 -15.55 8.69
C ASN A 83 20.91 -16.00 7.34
N SER A 84 20.41 -15.51 6.21
CA SER A 84 20.85 -15.92 4.87
C SER A 84 21.92 -14.96 4.35
N ALA A 85 23.09 -15.48 3.98
CA ALA A 85 24.25 -14.66 3.55
C ALA A 85 24.02 -13.79 2.30
N GLY A 86 22.98 -14.07 1.51
CA GLY A 86 22.67 -13.31 0.29
C GLY A 86 21.75 -12.11 0.48
N TYR A 87 21.19 -11.92 1.68
CA TYR A 87 20.14 -10.92 1.92
C TYR A 87 20.45 -10.05 3.15
N ARG A 88 19.96 -8.82 3.13
CA ARG A 88 19.96 -7.94 4.30
C ARG A 88 18.58 -7.31 4.47
N VAL A 89 17.94 -7.55 5.62
CA VAL A 89 16.64 -6.94 5.96
C VAL A 89 16.87 -5.47 6.32
N ILE A 90 16.20 -4.58 5.59
CA ILE A 90 16.27 -3.12 5.76
C ILE A 90 15.19 -2.64 6.72
N SER A 91 13.94 -3.05 6.50
CA SER A 91 12.82 -2.62 7.34
C SER A 91 11.78 -3.73 7.50
N HIS A 92 11.09 -3.70 8.65
CA HIS A 92 9.98 -4.61 8.95
C HIS A 92 8.90 -3.86 9.72
N GLN A 93 7.85 -3.45 9.01
CA GLN A 93 6.80 -2.55 9.50
C GLN A 93 5.44 -3.24 9.50
N THR A 94 4.58 -2.88 10.46
CA THR A 94 3.23 -3.43 10.63
C THR A 94 2.22 -2.35 10.96
N TRP A 95 1.05 -2.42 10.33
CA TRP A 95 -0.07 -1.52 10.60
C TRP A 95 -1.40 -2.16 10.19
N GLN A 96 -2.50 -1.55 10.59
CA GLN A 96 -3.82 -1.85 10.04
C GLN A 96 -4.26 -0.71 9.13
N GLN A 97 -4.83 -1.05 7.98
CA GLN A 97 -5.35 -0.07 7.05
C GLN A 97 -6.74 -0.44 6.57
N ALA A 98 -7.60 0.56 6.54
CA ALA A 98 -8.91 0.45 5.95
C ALA A 98 -8.80 0.69 4.45
N VAL A 99 -9.01 -0.35 3.65
CA VAL A 99 -8.83 -0.33 2.19
C VAL A 99 -10.18 -0.31 1.51
N GLY A 100 -10.35 0.66 0.61
CA GLY A 100 -11.56 0.83 -0.19
C GLY A 100 -11.27 0.84 -1.69
N SER A 101 -12.15 1.47 -2.45
CA SER A 101 -12.00 1.66 -3.90
C SER A 101 -10.75 2.46 -4.27
N ARG A 102 -10.28 2.33 -5.51
CA ARG A 102 -9.12 3.09 -6.03
C ARG A 102 -9.24 4.60 -5.79
N SER A 103 -10.44 5.17 -5.89
CA SER A 103 -10.72 6.60 -5.66
C SER A 103 -10.55 7.06 -4.21
N ARG A 104 -10.67 6.14 -3.24
CA ARG A 104 -10.54 6.42 -1.80
C ARG A 104 -9.23 5.89 -1.22
N ALA A 105 -8.39 5.27 -2.04
CA ALA A 105 -7.16 4.64 -1.61
C ALA A 105 -6.08 5.68 -1.29
N GLN A 106 -5.64 5.70 -0.04
CA GLN A 106 -4.56 6.57 0.42
C GLN A 106 -3.24 5.79 0.50
N ALA A 107 -2.16 6.43 0.06
CA ALA A 107 -0.82 5.89 0.17
C ALA A 107 -0.31 6.03 1.61
N VAL A 108 0.49 5.05 2.04
CA VAL A 108 1.19 5.03 3.32
C VAL A 108 2.68 5.17 3.05
N ALA A 109 3.31 6.15 3.71
CA ALA A 109 4.74 6.37 3.66
C ALA A 109 5.47 5.20 4.30
N ILE A 110 6.45 4.67 3.58
CA ILE A 110 7.44 3.73 4.10
C ILE A 110 8.73 4.52 4.25
N ASP A 111 9.14 4.70 5.50
CA ASP A 111 10.32 5.49 5.84
C ASP A 111 11.20 4.68 6.81
N SER A 112 12.47 4.53 6.45
CA SER A 112 13.53 3.97 7.28
C SER A 112 14.83 4.73 7.01
N ASP A 113 15.87 4.35 7.75
CA ASP A 113 17.25 4.76 7.51
C ASP A 113 17.77 4.58 6.07
N ARG A 114 17.31 3.54 5.34
CA ARG A 114 17.86 3.17 4.02
C ARG A 114 16.81 3.00 2.93
N VAL A 115 15.52 2.95 3.26
CA VAL A 115 14.43 2.90 2.27
C VAL A 115 13.46 4.04 2.48
N GLN A 116 13.00 4.63 1.38
CA GLN A 116 11.94 5.61 1.36
C GLN A 116 10.92 5.29 0.28
N GLY A 117 9.72 5.81 0.44
CA GLY A 117 8.69 5.77 -0.58
C GLY A 117 7.32 5.52 -0.01
N GLN A 118 6.48 4.84 -0.79
CA GLN A 118 5.08 4.68 -0.45
C GLN A 118 4.47 3.40 -0.98
N VAL A 119 3.48 2.91 -0.23
CA VAL A 119 2.65 1.78 -0.63
C VAL A 119 1.19 2.19 -0.60
N ARG A 120 0.44 1.83 -1.64
CA ARG A 120 -1.01 2.07 -1.72
C ARG A 120 -1.76 0.78 -1.99
N PHE A 121 -2.76 0.52 -1.16
CA PHE A 121 -3.68 -0.59 -1.34
C PHE A 121 -5.03 -0.11 -1.84
N HIS A 122 -5.63 -0.86 -2.76
CA HIS A 122 -7.00 -0.58 -3.21
C HIS A 122 -7.73 -1.84 -3.66
N ILE A 123 -9.05 -1.80 -3.58
CA ILE A 123 -9.95 -2.85 -4.05
C ILE A 123 -10.55 -2.39 -5.39
N ALA A 124 -10.44 -3.26 -6.39
CA ALA A 124 -11.23 -3.24 -7.62
C ALA A 124 -12.01 -4.56 -7.69
N THR A 125 -11.79 -5.39 -8.72
CA THR A 125 -12.22 -6.80 -8.69
C THR A 125 -11.44 -7.61 -7.64
N TYR A 126 -10.19 -7.21 -7.37
CA TYR A 126 -9.31 -7.84 -6.39
C TYR A 126 -8.62 -6.78 -5.51
N LEU A 127 -7.95 -7.23 -4.46
CA LEU A 127 -7.02 -6.40 -3.70
C LEU A 127 -5.73 -6.21 -4.50
N HIS A 128 -5.30 -4.96 -4.66
CA HIS A 128 -4.05 -4.59 -5.31
C HIS A 128 -3.15 -3.83 -4.36
N ALA A 129 -1.84 -4.07 -4.48
CA ALA A 129 -0.78 -3.31 -3.85
C ALA A 129 0.04 -2.60 -4.93
N SER A 130 0.17 -1.28 -4.81
CA SER A 130 1.02 -0.44 -5.63
C SER A 130 2.18 0.01 -4.75
N LEU A 131 3.41 -0.33 -5.14
CA LEU A 131 4.63 0.00 -4.42
C LEU A 131 5.45 0.96 -5.27
N ASP A 132 6.00 1.96 -4.61
CA ASP A 132 6.96 2.89 -5.17
C ASP A 132 8.00 3.19 -4.09
N LEU A 133 9.10 2.45 -4.10
CA LEU A 133 10.13 2.46 -3.06
C LEU A 133 11.49 2.74 -3.70
N TRP A 134 12.36 3.48 -3.02
CA TRP A 134 13.74 3.69 -3.44
C TRP A 134 14.70 3.54 -2.26
N LEU A 135 15.93 3.14 -2.58
CA LEU A 135 17.01 3.09 -1.62
C LEU A 135 17.65 4.47 -1.44
N GLN A 136 17.95 4.83 -0.20
CA GLN A 136 18.62 6.09 0.14
C GLN A 136 20.14 5.99 0.02
N ASP A 137 20.70 4.80 -0.17
CA ASP A 137 22.14 4.65 -0.33
C ASP A 137 22.59 5.24 -1.68
N GLY A 138 23.55 6.16 -1.63
CA GLY A 138 24.11 6.76 -2.83
C GLY A 138 23.28 7.89 -3.44
N VAL A 139 22.57 8.70 -2.63
CA VAL A 139 22.01 9.99 -3.08
C VAL A 139 23.08 10.77 -3.83
N ARG A 140 23.03 10.70 -5.16
CA ARG A 140 23.68 11.67 -6.04
C ARG A 140 22.57 12.59 -6.50
N SER A 141 22.32 13.63 -5.72
CA SER A 141 21.45 14.73 -6.14
C SER A 141 22.08 15.32 -7.39
N VAL A 142 21.44 15.12 -8.54
CA VAL A 142 21.79 15.88 -9.74
C VAL A 142 21.17 17.26 -9.51
N GLU A 143 22.00 18.25 -9.19
CA GLU A 143 21.56 19.65 -9.10
C GLU A 143 20.93 20.03 -10.44
N SER A 144 19.62 20.20 -10.44
CA SER A 144 18.88 20.73 -11.59
C SER A 144 17.79 21.65 -11.04
N ASP A 145 17.88 22.92 -11.40
CA ASP A 145 17.22 24.12 -10.85
C ASP A 145 15.68 24.16 -10.83
N SER A 146 14.98 23.03 -10.92
CA SER A 146 13.50 23.04 -10.85
C SER A 146 12.84 21.71 -10.48
N TYR A 147 13.59 20.61 -10.34
CA TYR A 147 13.04 19.32 -9.91
C TYR A 147 14.11 18.54 -9.14
N HIS A 148 13.79 18.04 -7.95
CA HIS A 148 14.65 17.10 -7.23
C HIS A 148 14.64 15.75 -7.97
N THR A 149 15.45 15.65 -9.02
CA THR A 149 15.70 14.40 -9.74
C THR A 149 16.73 13.56 -8.99
N LEU A 150 16.38 12.29 -8.74
CA LEU A 150 17.23 11.33 -8.06
C LEU A 150 17.64 10.21 -9.03
N HIS A 151 18.90 9.77 -8.91
CA HIS A 151 19.43 8.60 -9.61
C HIS A 151 19.71 7.52 -8.58
N GLN A 152 18.69 6.73 -8.25
CA GLN A 152 18.72 5.74 -7.17
C GLN A 152 18.00 4.44 -7.56
N PRO A 153 18.39 3.29 -6.97
CA PRO A 153 17.65 2.06 -7.13
C PRO A 153 16.20 2.27 -6.69
N ARG A 154 15.26 2.03 -7.60
CA ARG A 154 13.83 2.26 -7.39
C ARG A 154 13.03 1.05 -7.84
N LEU A 155 12.10 0.63 -7.00
CA LEU A 155 11.13 -0.42 -7.25
C LEU A 155 9.75 0.21 -7.42
N VAL A 156 9.22 0.16 -8.65
CA VAL A 156 7.83 0.50 -8.94
C VAL A 156 7.11 -0.77 -9.36
N GLU A 157 6.13 -1.20 -8.57
CA GLU A 157 5.43 -2.46 -8.83
C GLU A 157 3.93 -2.35 -8.53
N LEU A 158 3.11 -2.99 -9.37
CA LEU A 158 1.68 -3.16 -9.14
C LEU A 158 1.37 -4.66 -9.11
N ARG A 159 0.94 -5.17 -7.95
CA ARG A 159 0.63 -6.59 -7.74
C ARG A 159 -0.82 -6.79 -7.30
N ARG A 160 -1.45 -7.82 -7.85
CA ARG A 160 -2.69 -8.38 -7.27
C ARG A 160 -2.32 -9.23 -6.05
N ILE A 161 -2.94 -8.95 -4.92
CA ILE A 161 -2.84 -9.77 -3.71
C ILE A 161 -3.87 -10.89 -3.79
N ARG A 162 -3.41 -12.13 -3.62
CA ARG A 162 -4.27 -13.30 -3.58
C ARG A 162 -4.58 -13.63 -2.13
N SER A 163 -5.85 -13.86 -1.82
CA SER A 163 -6.21 -14.52 -0.57
C SER A 163 -5.74 -15.97 -0.65
N LYS A 164 -5.01 -16.45 0.35
CA LYS A 164 -4.88 -17.89 0.58
C LYS A 164 -6.24 -18.35 1.08
N GLN A 165 -6.86 -19.34 0.44
CA GLN A 165 -7.90 -20.10 1.13
C GLN A 165 -7.19 -20.86 2.24
N VAL A 166 -7.60 -20.59 3.47
CA VAL A 166 -7.17 -21.34 4.66
C VAL A 166 -8.13 -22.50 4.82
#